data_AF-A0A2W3ZD44-F1
#
_entry.id   AF-A0A2W3ZD44-F1
#
_cell.length_a   1.000
_cell.length_b   1.000
_cell.length_c   1.000
_cell.angle_alpha   90.00
_cell.angle_beta   90.00
_cell.angle_gamma   90.00
#
_symmetry.space_group_name_H-M   'P 1'
#
loop_
_entity.id
_entity.type
_entity.pdbx_description
1 polymer ?
#
loop_
_entity_poly.entity_id
_entity_poly.type
_entity_poly.pdbx_seq_one_letter_code
_entity_poly.pdbx_strand_id
1 'polypeptide(L)'
;MNLKELGIMTFPEASERWNKERSYVVQQLADNPHKFLEGSIDRIGKGKGTQIITKAGMEHLTGITEKEANEGLWLVRHEINWIVDFEKRVNSEIEARKLITSLASEELNENNKTFNFEELDTKKKKSILKLRGNSIYTYEKSVK
;
A
#
# COMPACT_ATOMS: atom_id res chain seq x y z
N MET A 1 -8.63 11.36 22.41
CA MET A 1 -9.18 10.40 21.43
C MET A 1 -8.70 10.81 20.05
N ASN A 2 -7.80 10.06 19.44
CA ASN A 2 -7.25 10.36 18.12
C ASN A 2 -8.08 9.63 17.07
N LEU A 3 -8.69 10.35 16.13
CA LEU A 3 -9.56 9.77 15.09
C LEU A 3 -8.83 8.71 14.22
N LYS A 4 -7.49 8.79 14.10
CA LYS A 4 -6.68 7.79 13.40
C LYS A 4 -6.62 6.45 14.14
N GLU A 5 -6.78 6.44 15.46
CA GLU A 5 -6.75 5.22 16.28
C GLU A 5 -8.04 4.39 16.13
N LEU A 6 -9.14 5.02 15.70
CA LEU A 6 -10.42 4.32 15.49
C LEU A 6 -10.41 3.42 14.26
N GLY A 7 -9.41 3.57 13.38
CA GLY A 7 -9.29 2.79 12.15
C GLY A 7 -10.52 2.91 11.25
N ILE A 8 -11.26 4.02 11.33
CA ILE A 8 -12.44 4.29 10.50
C ILE A 8 -11.94 4.78 9.14
N MET A 9 -12.54 4.24 8.08
CA MET A 9 -12.19 4.56 6.71
C MET A 9 -13.43 4.50 5.83
N THR A 10 -13.41 5.20 4.71
CA THR A 10 -14.51 5.11 3.74
C THR A 10 -14.52 3.74 3.06
N PHE A 11 -15.67 3.28 2.55
CA PHE A 11 -15.75 1.99 1.85
C PHE A 11 -14.74 1.84 0.69
N PRO A 12 -14.53 2.87 -0.18
CA PRO A 12 -13.48 2.81 -1.20
C PRO A 12 -12.07 2.68 -0.60
N GLU A 13 -11.77 3.47 0.42
CA GLU A 13 -10.47 3.46 1.09
C GLU A 13 -10.19 2.11 1.78
N ALA A 14 -11.18 1.51 2.44
CA ALA A 14 -11.06 0.17 3.01
C ALA A 14 -10.71 -0.88 1.97
N SER A 15 -11.43 -0.85 0.84
CA SER A 15 -11.22 -1.80 -0.24
C SER A 15 -9.79 -1.69 -0.78
N GLU A 16 -9.31 -0.48 -1.01
CA GLU A 16 -7.95 -0.22 -1.50
C GLU A 16 -6.87 -0.64 -0.49
N ARG A 17 -7.07 -0.39 0.81
CA ARG A 17 -6.14 -0.79 1.88
C ARG A 17 -6.00 -2.31 2.00
N TRP A 18 -7.03 -3.07 1.62
CA TRP A 18 -7.02 -4.54 1.57
C TRP A 18 -6.68 -5.11 0.18
N ASN A 19 -6.23 -4.27 -0.75
CA ASN A 19 -5.93 -4.67 -2.13
C ASN A 19 -7.11 -5.37 -2.83
N LYS A 20 -8.32 -4.90 -2.54
CA LYS A 20 -9.55 -5.27 -3.24
C LYS A 20 -9.93 -4.17 -4.23
N GLU A 21 -10.83 -4.51 -5.16
CA GLU A 21 -11.42 -3.53 -6.07
C GLU A 21 -12.21 -2.47 -5.29
N ARG A 22 -12.20 -1.22 -5.75
CA ARG A 22 -12.70 -0.05 -5.02
C ARG A 22 -14.15 -0.18 -4.54
N SER A 23 -15.00 -0.92 -5.25
CA SER A 23 -16.39 -1.15 -4.90
C SER A 23 -16.61 -2.44 -4.08
N TYR A 24 -15.56 -3.18 -3.72
CA TYR A 24 -15.65 -4.45 -2.98
C TYR A 24 -16.54 -4.38 -1.74
N VAL A 25 -16.32 -3.40 -0.85
CA VAL A 25 -17.13 -3.30 0.39
C VAL A 25 -18.59 -2.97 0.08
N VAL A 26 -18.85 -2.13 -0.92
CA VAL A 26 -20.23 -1.80 -1.35
C VAL A 26 -20.93 -3.05 -1.90
N GLN A 27 -20.25 -3.82 -2.75
CA GLN A 27 -20.78 -5.06 -3.32
C GLN A 27 -21.05 -6.10 -2.21
N GLN A 28 -20.10 -6.28 -1.28
CA GLN A 28 -20.30 -7.20 -0.16
C GLN A 28 -21.46 -6.79 0.74
N LEU A 29 -21.68 -5.50 0.97
CA LEU A 29 -22.80 -5.03 1.78
C LEU A 29 -24.15 -5.30 1.08
N ALA A 30 -24.20 -5.15 -0.24
CA ALA A 30 -25.40 -5.44 -1.02
C ALA A 30 -25.70 -6.94 -1.09
N ASP A 31 -24.68 -7.76 -1.36
CA ASP A 31 -24.85 -9.18 -1.63
C ASP A 31 -24.86 -10.04 -0.35
N ASN A 32 -24.10 -9.63 0.67
CA ASN A 32 -23.84 -10.42 1.88
C ASN A 32 -23.81 -9.56 3.16
N PRO A 33 -24.88 -8.82 3.50
CA PRO A 33 -24.89 -7.91 4.65
C PRO A 33 -24.63 -8.62 5.99
N HIS A 34 -25.00 -9.90 6.11
CA HIS A 34 -24.79 -10.71 7.31
C HIS A 34 -23.32 -11.03 7.62
N LYS A 35 -22.39 -10.78 6.68
CA LYS A 35 -20.94 -10.95 6.91
C LYS A 35 -20.30 -9.76 7.62
N PHE A 36 -21.03 -8.66 7.81
CA PHE A 36 -20.51 -7.49 8.48
C PHE A 36 -20.67 -7.63 9.98
N LEU A 37 -19.61 -7.26 10.70
CA LEU A 37 -19.64 -7.20 12.16
C LEU A 37 -20.62 -6.11 12.60
N GLU A 38 -21.46 -6.41 13.58
CA GLU A 38 -22.44 -5.44 14.10
C GLU A 38 -21.73 -4.18 14.61
N GLY A 39 -22.24 -3.01 14.22
CA GLY A 39 -21.64 -1.71 14.58
C GLY A 39 -20.32 -1.38 13.87
N SER A 40 -19.83 -2.23 12.96
CA SER A 40 -18.58 -1.96 12.23
C SER A 40 -18.76 -1.07 11.01
N ILE A 41 -19.99 -0.82 10.58
CA ILE A 41 -20.34 0.06 9.47
C ILE A 41 -21.27 1.16 9.96
N ASP A 42 -21.12 2.35 9.39
CA ASP A 42 -22.01 3.47 9.65
C ASP A 42 -22.02 4.44 8.45
N ARG A 43 -22.85 5.47 8.54
CA ARG A 43 -22.99 6.51 7.54
C ARG A 43 -22.88 7.89 8.17
N ILE A 44 -21.91 8.66 7.72
CA ILE A 44 -21.68 10.03 8.18
C ILE A 44 -22.17 11.04 7.14
N GLY A 45 -22.98 12.00 7.57
CA GLY A 45 -23.42 13.14 6.76
C GLY A 45 -24.89 13.10 6.34
N LYS A 46 -25.40 14.25 5.87
CA LYS A 46 -26.80 14.39 5.41
C LYS A 46 -26.95 13.92 3.97
N GLY A 47 -28.14 13.42 3.61
CA GLY A 47 -28.49 13.12 2.21
C GLY A 47 -27.79 11.87 1.69
N LYS A 48 -26.84 12.00 0.75
CA LYS A 48 -25.98 10.93 0.21
C LYS A 48 -24.72 10.70 1.08
N GLY A 49 -24.87 10.71 2.41
CA GLY A 49 -23.77 10.62 3.37
C GLY A 49 -22.77 9.48 3.10
N THR A 50 -21.53 9.66 3.56
CA THR A 50 -20.39 8.78 3.33
C THR A 50 -20.52 7.49 4.13
N GLN A 51 -20.43 6.35 3.45
CA GLN A 51 -20.37 5.04 4.10
C GLN A 51 -18.96 4.77 4.61
N ILE A 52 -18.88 4.39 5.88
CA ILE A 52 -17.63 4.14 6.59
C ILE A 52 -17.64 2.74 7.21
N ILE A 53 -16.46 2.15 7.31
CA ILE A 53 -16.21 0.87 7.97
C ILE A 53 -15.01 1.00 8.90
N THR A 54 -15.02 0.27 10.01
CA THR A 54 -13.88 0.18 10.91
C THR A 54 -12.85 -0.84 10.40
N LYS A 55 -11.60 -0.70 10.83
CA LYS A 55 -10.54 -1.68 10.58
C LYS A 55 -10.98 -3.10 10.99
N ALA A 56 -11.52 -3.24 12.19
CA ALA A 56 -12.02 -4.51 12.71
C ALA A 56 -13.16 -5.09 11.84
N GLY A 57 -14.06 -4.24 11.33
CA GLY A 57 -15.09 -4.66 10.38
C GLY A 57 -14.50 -5.22 9.09
N MET A 58 -13.44 -4.60 8.56
CA MET A 58 -12.77 -5.07 7.35
C MET A 58 -12.00 -6.37 7.57
N GLU A 59 -11.33 -6.50 8.73
CA GLU A 59 -10.64 -7.75 9.12
C GLU A 59 -11.63 -8.90 9.27
N HIS A 60 -12.79 -8.66 9.89
CA HIS A 60 -13.85 -9.64 10.00
C HIS A 60 -14.43 -10.02 8.63
N LEU A 61 -14.73 -9.04 7.79
CA LEU A 61 -15.31 -9.26 6.45
C LEU A 61 -14.37 -10.07 5.54
N THR A 62 -13.06 -9.82 5.62
CA THR A 62 -12.06 -10.45 4.73
C THR A 62 -11.39 -11.67 5.32
N GLY A 63 -11.45 -11.86 6.64
CA GLY A 63 -10.74 -12.91 7.36
C GLY A 63 -9.22 -12.70 7.45
N ILE A 64 -8.70 -11.54 7.02
CA ILE A 64 -7.27 -11.21 7.04
C ILE A 64 -7.04 -9.81 7.60
N THR A 65 -5.93 -9.64 8.29
CA THR A 65 -5.45 -8.34 8.75
C THR A 65 -5.03 -7.46 7.57
N GLU A 66 -5.02 -6.15 7.79
CA GLU A 66 -4.46 -5.20 6.82
C GLU A 66 -3.00 -5.54 6.47
N LYS A 67 -2.22 -6.01 7.45
CA LYS A 67 -0.82 -6.37 7.26
C LYS A 67 -0.69 -7.55 6.30
N GLU A 68 -1.48 -8.60 6.52
CA GLU A 68 -1.51 -9.79 5.65
C GLU A 68 -1.97 -9.44 4.23
N ALA A 69 -2.98 -8.56 4.11
CA ALA A 69 -3.46 -8.10 2.82
C ALA A 69 -2.37 -7.37 2.00
N ASN A 70 -1.39 -6.76 2.67
CA ASN A 70 -0.30 -6.01 2.05
C ASN A 70 1.03 -6.79 2.03
N GLU A 71 1.05 -8.05 2.47
CA GLU A 71 2.28 -8.83 2.57
C GLU A 71 2.91 -9.08 1.19
N GLY A 72 4.17 -8.63 1.04
CA GLY A 72 4.96 -8.78 -0.18
C GLY A 72 4.38 -8.08 -1.41
N LEU A 73 3.54 -7.07 -1.21
CA LEU A 73 2.84 -6.34 -2.26
C LEU A 73 3.76 -5.46 -3.11
N TRP A 74 4.83 -4.94 -2.51
CA TRP A 74 5.76 -4.03 -3.17
C TRP A 74 7.00 -4.78 -3.59
N LEU A 75 7.34 -4.68 -4.87
CA LEU A 75 8.56 -5.27 -5.41
C LEU A 75 9.63 -4.20 -5.51
N VAL A 76 10.80 -4.46 -4.93
CA VAL A 76 12.00 -3.63 -5.03
C VAL A 76 13.02 -4.37 -5.87
N ARG A 77 13.62 -3.69 -6.84
CA ARG A 77 14.68 -4.22 -7.68
C ARG A 77 15.86 -3.28 -7.73
N HIS A 78 17.05 -3.84 -7.81
CA HIS A 78 18.28 -3.16 -8.20
C HIS A 78 18.76 -3.75 -9.51
N GLU A 79 19.23 -2.90 -10.40
CA GLU A 79 19.78 -3.27 -11.69
C GLU A 79 21.11 -2.56 -11.88
N ILE A 80 22.15 -3.31 -12.24
CA ILE A 80 23.46 -2.79 -12.61
C ILE A 80 23.80 -3.27 -14.02
N ASN A 81 24.08 -2.35 -14.94
CA ASN A 81 24.42 -2.68 -16.33
C ASN A 81 23.38 -3.61 -17.00
N TRP A 82 22.09 -3.35 -16.79
CA TRP A 82 20.98 -4.13 -17.33
C TRP A 82 20.84 -5.54 -16.76
N ILE A 83 21.50 -5.83 -15.64
CA ILE A 83 21.41 -7.10 -14.92
C ILE A 83 20.77 -6.83 -13.56
N VAL A 84 19.66 -7.54 -13.27
CA VAL A 84 19.03 -7.51 -11.95
C VAL A 84 19.88 -8.34 -10.99
N ASP A 85 20.50 -7.68 -10.01
CA ASP A 85 21.36 -8.30 -9.00
C ASP A 85 20.69 -8.38 -7.62
N PHE A 86 19.64 -7.59 -7.40
CA PHE A 86 18.82 -7.67 -6.19
C PHE A 86 17.33 -7.56 -6.50
N GLU A 87 16.55 -8.44 -5.88
CA GLU A 87 15.09 -8.39 -5.89
C GLU A 87 14.56 -8.72 -4.49
N LYS A 88 13.65 -7.89 -3.97
CA LYS A 88 13.03 -8.13 -2.66
C LYS A 88 11.60 -7.61 -2.62
N ARG A 89 10.73 -8.37 -1.94
CA ARG A 89 9.36 -7.96 -1.65
C ARG A 89 9.23 -7.34 -0.26
N VAL A 90 8.43 -6.28 -0.15
CA VAL A 90 8.14 -5.56 1.10
C VAL A 90 6.65 -5.22 1.19
N ASN A 91 6.19 -4.77 2.37
CA ASN A 91 4.77 -4.68 2.67
C ASN A 91 4.17 -3.30 2.40
N SER A 92 4.99 -2.27 2.20
CA SER A 92 4.52 -0.91 1.93
C SER A 92 5.47 -0.11 1.06
N GLU A 93 4.95 0.94 0.43
CA GLU A 93 5.75 1.93 -0.31
C GLU A 93 6.84 2.56 0.57
N ILE A 94 6.48 2.84 1.83
CA ILE A 94 7.39 3.45 2.80
C ILE A 94 8.55 2.49 3.10
N GLU A 95 8.28 1.20 3.29
CA GLU A 95 9.33 0.19 3.44
C GLU A 95 10.20 0.08 2.19
N ALA A 96 9.61 0.11 0.99
CA ALA A 96 10.35 0.07 -0.27
C ALA A 96 11.31 1.26 -0.40
N ARG A 97 10.83 2.48 -0.13
CA ARG A 97 11.65 3.69 -0.17
C ARG A 97 12.76 3.68 0.87
N LYS A 98 12.47 3.25 2.10
CA LYS A 98 13.48 3.12 3.16
C LYS A 98 14.56 2.11 2.79
N LEU A 99 14.17 0.96 2.23
CA LEU A 99 15.10 -0.07 1.78
C LEU A 99 16.03 0.46 0.70
N ILE A 100 15.48 1.08 -0.35
CA ILE A 100 16.29 1.67 -1.44
C ILE A 100 17.21 2.77 -0.90
N THR A 101 16.71 3.67 -0.03
CA THR A 101 17.54 4.72 0.57
C THR A 101 18.70 4.12 1.36
N SER A 102 18.50 3.03 2.11
CA SER A 102 19.58 2.34 2.83
C SER A 102 20.62 1.79 1.85
N LEU A 103 20.20 1.01 0.87
CA LEU A 103 21.07 0.37 -0.12
C LEU A 103 21.85 1.41 -0.94
N ALA A 104 21.18 2.46 -1.39
CA ALA A 104 21.80 3.55 -2.14
C ALA A 104 22.80 4.36 -1.29
N SER A 105 22.53 4.54 0.00
CA SER A 105 23.47 5.22 0.92
C SER A 105 24.73 4.38 1.14
N GLU A 106 24.56 3.06 1.31
CA GLU A 106 25.65 2.10 1.44
C GLU A 106 26.52 2.07 0.17
N GLU A 107 25.90 2.01 -1.02
CA GLU A 107 26.60 2.01 -2.31
C GLU A 107 27.42 3.29 -2.55
N LEU A 108 26.88 4.45 -2.15
CA LEU A 108 27.55 5.74 -2.31
C LEU A 108 28.53 6.10 -1.18
N ASN A 109 28.58 5.30 -0.10
CA ASN A 109 29.27 5.66 1.14
C ASN A 109 28.84 7.04 1.70
N GLU A 110 27.58 7.43 1.49
CA GLU A 110 27.04 8.72 1.90
C GLU A 110 25.92 8.51 2.92
N ASN A 111 26.19 8.84 4.19
CA ASN A 111 25.16 8.82 5.22
C ASN A 111 24.25 10.05 5.11
N ASN A 112 22.94 9.86 5.29
CA ASN A 112 21.91 10.91 5.33
C ASN A 112 21.65 11.66 4.02
N LYS A 113 21.86 11.04 2.87
CA LYS A 113 21.46 11.63 1.59
C LYS A 113 19.96 11.50 1.36
N THR A 114 19.34 12.61 0.97
CA THR A 114 17.97 12.59 0.46
C THR A 114 17.99 12.17 -1.01
N PHE A 115 17.31 11.07 -1.32
CA PHE A 115 17.15 10.58 -2.68
C PHE A 115 15.82 11.03 -3.28
N ASN A 116 15.88 11.50 -4.53
CA ASN A 116 14.70 11.86 -5.30
C ASN A 116 14.28 10.66 -6.15
N PHE A 117 13.05 10.20 -5.95
CA PHE A 117 12.44 9.13 -6.74
C PHE A 117 11.62 9.76 -7.86
N GLU A 118 11.92 9.36 -9.10
CA GLU A 118 11.15 9.75 -10.27
C GLU A 118 9.99 8.75 -10.44
N GLU A 119 8.77 9.25 -10.66
CA GLU A 119 7.61 8.40 -10.88
C GLU A 119 7.52 8.02 -12.36
N LEU A 120 7.49 6.72 -12.66
CA LEU A 120 7.45 6.18 -14.02
C LEU A 120 6.03 5.81 -14.46
N ASP A 121 5.20 5.31 -13.53
CA ASP A 121 3.82 4.89 -13.83
C ASP A 121 2.92 5.11 -12.59
N THR A 122 2.05 6.12 -12.68
CA THR A 122 1.04 6.46 -11.67
C THR A 122 0.10 5.29 -11.34
N LYS A 123 -0.31 4.51 -12.35
CA LYS A 123 -1.29 3.42 -12.19
C LYS A 123 -0.68 2.22 -11.47
N LYS A 124 0.57 1.90 -11.80
CA LYS A 124 1.31 0.81 -11.15
C LYS A 124 2.05 1.23 -9.88
N LYS A 125 1.97 2.53 -9.52
CA LYS A 125 2.78 3.15 -8.45
C LYS A 125 4.25 2.75 -8.60
N LYS A 126 4.76 2.88 -9.83
CA LYS A 126 6.14 2.53 -10.16
C LYS A 126 7.01 3.76 -10.11
N SER A 127 8.12 3.64 -9.41
CA SER A 127 9.11 4.71 -9.27
C SER A 127 10.53 4.17 -9.43
N ILE A 128 11.43 5.08 -9.75
CA ILE A 128 12.85 4.80 -10.03
C ILE A 128 13.76 5.77 -9.27
N LEU A 129 14.92 5.27 -8.88
CA LEU A 129 16.05 6.05 -8.40
C LEU A 129 17.27 5.64 -9.24
N LYS A 130 17.85 6.61 -9.95
CA LYS A 130 19.06 6.42 -10.74
C LYS A 130 20.25 6.93 -9.93
N LEU A 131 21.26 6.10 -9.71
CA LEU A 131 22.51 6.50 -9.07
C LEU A 131 23.58 6.84 -10.13
N ARG A 132 24.79 7.21 -9.69
CA ARG A 132 25.93 7.41 -10.60
C ARG A 132 26.41 6.05 -11.09
N GLY A 133 26.75 5.95 -12.38
CA GLY A 133 26.96 4.65 -13.04
C GLY A 133 25.62 4.03 -13.44
N ASN A 134 25.65 2.91 -14.17
CA ASN A 134 24.43 2.22 -14.64
C ASN A 134 23.69 1.47 -13.50
N SER A 135 23.60 2.08 -12.31
CA SER A 135 22.98 1.52 -11.10
C SER A 135 21.61 2.15 -10.88
N ILE A 136 20.58 1.31 -10.88
CA ILE A 136 19.18 1.74 -10.90
C ILE A 136 18.38 0.95 -9.88
N TYR A 137 17.72 1.65 -8.96
CA TYR A 137 16.74 1.05 -8.07
C TYR A 137 15.33 1.36 -8.57
N THR A 138 14.44 0.37 -8.54
CA THR A 138 13.01 0.57 -8.81
C THR A 138 12.17 -0.03 -7.71
N TYR A 139 10.99 0.54 -7.49
CA TYR A 139 9.92 -0.13 -6.76
C TYR A 139 8.60 0.03 -7.48
N GLU A 140 7.77 -1.01 -7.42
CA GLU A 140 6.42 -1.01 -8.00
C GLU A 140 5.43 -1.79 -7.15
N LYS A 141 4.16 -1.36 -7.17
CA LYS A 141 3.08 -2.11 -6.53
C LYS A 141 2.72 -3.29 -7.44
N SER A 142 3.02 -4.51 -6.98
CA SER A 142 2.66 -5.74 -7.69
C SER A 142 1.18 -6.02 -7.44
N VAL A 143 0.37 -6.06 -8.49
CA VAL A 143 -0.96 -6.70 -8.40
C VAL A 143 -0.68 -8.20 -8.24
N LYS A 144 -1.18 -8.82 -7.17
CA LYS A 144 -1.17 -10.29 -7.04
C LYS A 144 -2.24 -10.89 -7.95
#